data_AF-A0A2V8GE41-F1
#
_entry.id   AF-A0A2V8GE41-F1
#
_cell.length_a   1.000
_cell.length_b   1.000
_cell.length_c   1.000
_cell.angle_alpha   90.00
_cell.angle_beta   90.00
_cell.angle_gamma   90.00
#
_symmetry.space_group_name_H-M   'P 1'
#
loop_
_entity.id
_entity.type
_entity.pdbx_description
1 polymer ?
#
loop_
_entity_poly.entity_id
_entity_poly.type
_entity_poly.pdbx_seq_one_letter_code
_entity_poly.pdbx_strand_id
1 'polypeptide(L)'
;MTPSPRLQLADELLRRFSAALRSSQLYSAGHPIIARNLEGLTTAVQLLHAQTSSVVIGIVGDEIIVNDVPVAKAETLGALARRLQESGLERITIDRDVTIDELATFVDAVSKVEPRPAEATDSPFPTLPHIRFGRVTVEQRVEGNLADMAAIRRLYGDSVSVAGKIWESAQTESKPDATMAKTMVDGLAQAVAQNRTALLALTALKNYDNYTFTHMVNVSILTMGQARGLGIDGPLLREFGLAALMHEPTLSS
;
A
#
# COMPACT_ATOMS: atom_id res chain seq x y z
N MET A 1 10.95 0.77 -20.42
CA MET A 1 9.60 0.62 -19.84
C MET A 1 9.30 1.87 -19.04
N THR A 2 8.28 2.64 -19.43
CA THR A 2 7.86 3.86 -18.72
C THR A 2 7.27 3.47 -17.36
N PRO A 3 7.66 4.09 -16.24
CA PRO A 3 7.10 3.75 -14.94
C PRO A 3 5.59 4.00 -14.92
N SER A 4 4.85 3.14 -14.23
CA SER A 4 3.40 3.26 -14.03
C SER A 4 3.03 4.66 -13.52
N PRO A 5 1.91 5.28 -13.98
CA PRO A 5 1.47 6.59 -13.50
C PRO A 5 1.39 6.68 -11.96
N ARG A 6 0.98 5.60 -11.29
CA ARG A 6 0.93 5.56 -9.81
C ARG A 6 2.31 5.59 -9.17
N LEU A 7 3.29 4.91 -9.76
CA LEU A 7 4.68 4.94 -9.29
C LEU A 7 5.29 6.33 -9.48
N GLN A 8 4.99 7.01 -10.59
CA GLN A 8 5.47 8.38 -10.82
C GLN A 8 4.92 9.37 -9.79
N LEU A 9 3.63 9.25 -9.43
CA LEU A 9 3.03 10.08 -8.38
C LEU A 9 3.59 9.78 -6.99
N ALA A 10 3.83 8.51 -6.67
CA ALA A 10 4.48 8.10 -5.43
C ALA A 10 5.92 8.64 -5.34
N ASP A 11 6.71 8.51 -6.41
CA ASP A 11 8.05 9.08 -6.53
C ASP A 11 8.04 10.61 -6.35
N GLU A 12 7.10 11.30 -7.00
CA GLU A 12 6.93 12.75 -6.89
C GLU A 12 6.62 13.16 -5.45
N LEU A 13 5.67 12.50 -4.80
CA LEU A 13 5.30 12.76 -3.41
C LEU A 13 6.51 12.65 -2.49
N LEU A 14 7.24 11.54 -2.57
CA LEU A 14 8.41 11.32 -1.72
C LEU A 14 9.53 12.31 -2.01
N ARG A 15 9.75 12.69 -3.28
CA ARG A 15 10.73 13.71 -3.64
C ARG A 15 10.36 15.08 -3.06
N ARG A 16 9.10 15.49 -3.15
CA ARG A 16 8.60 16.76 -2.58
C ARG A 16 8.66 16.76 -1.06
N PHE A 17 8.30 15.64 -0.43
CA PHE A 17 8.40 15.48 1.01
C PHE A 17 9.85 15.60 1.50
N SER A 18 10.78 14.92 0.82
CA SER A 18 12.23 15.03 1.10
C SER A 18 12.73 16.47 1.02
N ALA A 19 12.30 17.21 -0.02
CA ALA A 19 12.68 18.60 -0.23
C ALA A 19 12.14 19.50 0.88
N ALA A 20 10.87 19.33 1.28
CA ALA A 20 10.25 20.07 2.37
C ALA A 20 10.98 19.86 3.70
N LEU A 21 11.28 18.60 4.03
CA LEU A 21 12.04 18.24 5.23
C LEU A 21 13.44 18.86 5.26
N ARG A 22 14.21 18.70 4.18
CA ARG A 22 15.56 19.27 4.08
C ARG A 22 15.53 20.79 4.21
N SER A 23 14.56 21.47 3.59
CA SER A 23 14.44 22.92 3.74
C SER A 23 14.07 23.35 5.16
N SER A 24 13.22 22.58 5.87
CA SER A 24 12.88 22.85 7.27
C SER A 24 14.07 22.64 8.22
N GLN A 25 15.00 21.74 7.87
CA GLN A 25 16.23 21.52 8.64
C GLN A 25 17.31 22.57 8.38
N LEU A 26 17.40 23.09 7.15
CA LEU A 26 18.47 24.00 6.73
C LEU A 26 18.14 25.48 6.95
N TYR A 27 16.86 25.85 6.95
CA TYR A 27 16.42 27.23 7.03
C TYR A 27 15.48 27.47 8.22
N SER A 28 15.45 28.70 8.71
CA SER A 28 14.53 29.12 9.76
C SER A 28 13.09 29.25 9.25
N ALA A 29 12.13 29.19 10.19
CA ALA A 29 10.72 29.42 9.91
C ALA A 29 10.51 30.76 9.18
N GLY A 30 9.70 30.75 8.12
CA GLY A 30 9.43 31.93 7.27
C GLY A 30 10.32 32.06 6.04
N HIS A 31 11.29 31.17 5.81
CA HIS A 31 12.12 31.22 4.61
C HIS A 31 11.32 30.86 3.33
N PRO A 32 11.41 31.63 2.22
CA PRO A 32 10.61 31.41 1.01
C PRO A 32 10.75 30.01 0.38
N ILE A 33 11.91 29.38 0.55
CA ILE A 33 12.15 28.01 0.06
C ILE A 33 11.25 26.99 0.76
N ILE A 34 10.95 27.18 2.05
CA ILE A 34 10.08 26.27 2.81
C ILE A 34 8.67 26.35 2.23
N ALA A 35 8.14 27.57 2.05
CA ALA A 35 6.82 27.79 1.45
C ALA A 35 6.70 27.15 0.06
N ARG A 36 7.68 27.39 -0.82
CA ARG A 36 7.70 26.79 -2.17
C ARG A 36 7.73 25.26 -2.15
N ASN A 37 8.49 24.66 -1.22
CA ASN A 37 8.56 23.21 -1.10
C ASN A 37 7.26 22.63 -0.51
N LEU A 38 6.61 23.33 0.42
CA LEU A 38 5.30 22.95 0.97
C LEU A 38 4.19 23.04 -0.08
N GLU A 39 4.18 24.08 -0.92
CA GLU A 39 3.25 24.18 -2.05
C GLU A 39 3.42 23.00 -3.03
N GLY A 40 4.67 22.64 -3.33
CA GLY A 40 4.98 21.49 -4.18
C GLY A 40 4.54 20.16 -3.54
N LEU A 41 4.70 20.01 -2.22
CA LEU A 41 4.22 18.84 -1.48
C LEU A 41 2.69 18.76 -1.49
N THR A 42 2.01 19.89 -1.22
CA THR A 42 0.55 20.00 -1.24
C THR A 42 0.00 19.59 -2.61
N THR A 43 0.60 20.10 -3.68
CA THR A 43 0.23 19.72 -5.06
C THR A 43 0.39 18.21 -5.29
N ALA A 44 1.49 17.60 -4.83
CA ALA A 44 1.72 16.16 -5.00
C ALA A 44 0.70 15.31 -4.22
N VAL A 45 0.33 15.74 -3.00
CA VAL A 45 -0.71 15.08 -2.20
C VAL A 45 -2.07 15.17 -2.90
N GLN A 46 -2.45 16.36 -3.38
CA GLN A 46 -3.71 16.58 -4.11
C GLN A 46 -3.83 15.70 -5.37
N LEU A 47 -2.73 15.55 -6.12
CA LEU A 47 -2.71 14.67 -7.29
C LEU A 47 -2.97 13.19 -6.95
N LEU A 48 -2.52 12.73 -5.77
CA LEU A 48 -2.82 11.38 -5.29
C LEU A 48 -4.25 11.26 -4.74
N HIS A 49 -4.78 12.30 -4.08
CA HIS A 49 -6.17 12.35 -3.63
C HIS A 49 -7.18 12.35 -4.77
N ALA A 50 -6.79 12.79 -5.97
CA ALA A 50 -7.60 12.65 -7.18
C ALA A 50 -7.87 11.17 -7.55
N GLN A 51 -7.03 10.25 -7.09
CA GLN A 51 -7.15 8.81 -7.37
C GLN A 51 -7.50 7.96 -6.14
N THR A 52 -7.40 8.52 -4.94
CA THR A 52 -7.56 7.79 -3.67
C THR A 52 -8.25 8.66 -2.61
N SER A 53 -8.98 8.04 -1.68
CA SER A 53 -9.63 8.77 -0.57
C SER A 53 -8.66 9.19 0.54
N SER A 54 -7.49 8.56 0.60
CA SER A 54 -6.42 8.84 1.56
C SER A 54 -5.08 8.41 1.00
N VAL A 55 -4.00 9.11 1.36
CA VAL A 55 -2.63 8.73 1.03
C VAL A 55 -1.97 8.09 2.24
N VAL A 56 -1.50 6.86 2.09
CA VAL A 56 -0.80 6.11 3.14
C VAL A 56 0.66 5.97 2.76
N ILE A 57 1.54 6.46 3.63
CA ILE A 57 3.00 6.26 3.55
C ILE A 57 3.39 5.28 4.66
N GLY A 58 3.87 4.11 4.28
CA GLY A 58 4.39 3.09 5.19
C GLY A 58 5.91 2.98 5.08
N ILE A 59 6.58 2.77 6.22
CA ILE A 59 8.03 2.60 6.30
C ILE A 59 8.32 1.22 6.85
N VAL A 60 9.13 0.48 6.10
CA VAL A 60 9.29 -0.95 6.25
C VAL A 60 10.76 -1.29 6.06
N GLY A 61 11.50 -1.31 7.16
CA GLY A 61 12.96 -1.36 7.13
C GLY A 61 13.51 -0.16 6.35
N ASP A 62 14.28 -0.41 5.30
CA ASP A 62 14.81 0.65 4.43
C ASP A 62 13.88 1.00 3.24
N GLU A 63 12.72 0.34 3.13
CA GLU A 63 11.76 0.57 2.05
C GLU A 63 10.63 1.52 2.46
N ILE A 64 10.16 2.32 1.50
CA ILE A 64 9.00 3.19 1.65
C ILE A 64 7.91 2.75 0.67
N ILE A 65 6.69 2.64 1.18
CA ILE A 65 5.51 2.23 0.42
C ILE A 65 4.51 3.39 0.43
N VAL A 66 4.00 3.78 -0.73
CA VAL A 66 2.95 4.80 -0.87
C VAL A 66 1.72 4.16 -1.54
N ASN A 67 0.57 4.12 -0.86
CA ASN A 67 -0.68 3.54 -1.41
C ASN A 67 -0.48 2.18 -2.10
N ASP A 68 0.22 1.26 -1.42
CA ASP A 68 0.61 -0.08 -1.90
C ASP A 68 1.68 -0.13 -3.00
N VAL A 69 2.23 1.01 -3.42
CA VAL A 69 3.33 1.07 -4.38
C VAL A 69 4.66 1.15 -3.63
N PRO A 70 5.49 0.10 -3.65
CA PRO A 70 6.86 0.16 -3.12
C PRO A 70 7.72 1.07 -4.00
N VAL A 71 8.37 2.05 -3.38
CA VAL A 71 9.21 3.03 -4.07
C VAL A 71 10.68 2.63 -3.96
N ALA A 72 11.22 2.05 -5.04
CA ALA A 72 12.57 1.47 -5.07
C ALA A 72 13.71 2.50 -4.96
N LYS A 73 13.46 3.79 -5.26
CA LYS A 73 14.47 4.87 -5.20
C LYS A 73 14.57 5.53 -3.82
N ALA A 74 14.21 4.79 -2.77
CA ALA A 74 14.30 5.25 -1.39
C ALA A 74 15.75 5.34 -0.87
N GLU A 75 16.80 5.03 -1.64
CA GLU A 75 18.21 5.16 -1.18
C GLU A 75 18.53 6.58 -0.66
N THR A 76 17.98 7.62 -1.29
CA THR A 76 18.12 9.02 -0.82
C THR A 76 17.30 9.35 0.43
N LEU A 77 16.40 8.44 0.80
CA LEU A 77 15.45 8.51 1.89
C LEU A 77 15.69 7.46 2.98
N GLY A 78 16.62 6.51 2.80
CA GLY A 78 16.85 5.44 3.76
C GLY A 78 17.24 5.95 5.14
N ALA A 79 18.07 6.99 5.20
CA ALA A 79 18.40 7.66 6.46
C ALA A 79 17.18 8.32 7.13
N LEU A 80 16.26 8.88 6.34
CA LEU A 80 15.01 9.44 6.86
C LEU A 80 14.06 8.33 7.33
N ALA A 81 13.93 7.25 6.55
CA ALA A 81 13.12 6.09 6.88
C ALA A 81 13.54 5.49 8.24
N ARG A 82 14.84 5.22 8.42
CA ARG A 82 15.39 4.73 9.69
C ARG A 82 15.11 5.68 10.84
N ARG A 83 15.37 6.98 10.66
CA ARG A 83 15.11 7.99 11.71
C ARG A 83 13.62 8.04 12.10
N LEU A 84 12.72 7.95 11.12
CA LEU A 84 11.29 7.89 11.36
C LEU A 84 10.91 6.62 12.14
N GLN A 85 11.43 5.46 11.76
CA GLN A 85 11.22 4.21 12.49
C GLN A 85 11.77 4.26 13.93
N GLU A 86 12.97 4.82 14.13
CA GLU A 86 13.58 5.01 15.46
C GLU A 86 12.78 5.97 16.35
N SER A 87 12.02 6.89 15.76
CA SER A 87 11.04 7.72 16.48
C SER A 87 9.70 7.00 16.74
N GLY A 88 9.54 5.80 16.18
CA GLY A 88 8.31 5.03 16.23
C GLY A 88 7.23 5.57 15.31
N LEU A 89 7.60 6.10 14.14
CA LEU A 89 6.69 6.43 13.05
C LEU A 89 6.94 5.44 11.92
N GLU A 90 5.99 4.54 11.73
CA GLU A 90 6.06 3.49 10.70
C GLU A 90 4.96 3.66 9.67
N ARG A 91 3.90 4.42 10.01
CA ARG A 91 2.79 4.72 9.11
C ARG A 91 2.35 6.17 9.28
N ILE A 92 2.18 6.85 8.14
CA ILE A 92 1.53 8.15 8.03
C ILE A 92 0.30 7.96 7.13
N THR A 93 -0.84 8.47 7.55
CA THR A 93 -2.04 8.54 6.71
C THR A 93 -2.46 9.99 6.57
N ILE A 94 -2.65 10.43 5.32
CA ILE A 94 -3.07 11.78 4.95
C ILE A 94 -4.43 11.68 4.26
N ASP A 95 -5.47 12.07 4.98
CA ASP A 95 -6.84 12.07 4.49
C ASP A 95 -7.07 13.28 3.55
N ARG A 96 -8.18 13.26 2.80
CA ARG A 96 -8.57 14.38 1.94
C ARG A 96 -8.76 15.67 2.75
N ASP A 97 -8.76 16.79 2.04
CA ASP A 97 -8.97 18.14 2.59
C ASP A 97 -7.86 18.60 3.57
N VAL A 98 -6.72 17.89 3.58
CA VAL A 98 -5.53 18.33 4.30
C VAL A 98 -5.09 19.71 3.84
N THR A 99 -4.86 20.58 4.81
CA THR A 99 -4.46 21.96 4.56
C THR A 99 -2.94 22.10 4.46
N ILE A 100 -2.48 23.21 3.84
CA ILE A 100 -1.04 23.53 3.81
C ILE A 100 -0.47 23.75 5.21
N ASP A 101 -1.26 24.28 6.14
CA ASP A 101 -0.86 24.51 7.53
C ASP A 101 -0.69 23.20 8.30
N GLU A 102 -1.57 22.22 8.07
CA GLU A 102 -1.40 20.86 8.60
C GLU A 102 -0.14 20.20 8.04
N LEU A 103 0.11 20.31 6.73
CA LEU A 103 1.33 19.78 6.11
C LEU A 103 2.59 20.48 6.62
N ALA A 104 2.53 21.79 6.85
CA ALA A 104 3.63 22.55 7.44
C ALA A 104 3.95 22.06 8.86
N THR A 105 2.91 21.90 9.68
CA THR A 105 3.02 21.39 11.05
C THR A 105 3.57 19.96 11.07
N PHE A 106 3.11 19.12 10.15
CA PHE A 106 3.61 17.76 9.97
C PHE A 106 5.10 17.73 9.58
N VAL A 107 5.50 18.51 8.58
CA VAL A 107 6.90 18.57 8.12
C VAL A 107 7.82 19.08 9.24
N ASP A 108 7.38 20.08 10.01
CA ASP A 108 8.12 20.62 11.16
C ASP A 108 8.26 19.59 12.30
N ALA A 109 7.19 18.85 12.61
CA ALA A 109 7.22 17.79 13.61
C ALA A 109 8.20 16.67 13.21
N VAL A 110 8.17 16.24 11.94
CA VAL A 110 9.10 15.22 11.43
C VAL A 110 10.54 15.73 11.37
N SER A 111 10.76 16.99 10.99
CA SER A 111 12.11 17.55 10.87
C SER A 111 12.83 17.66 12.21
N LYS A 112 12.07 17.80 13.31
CA LYS A 112 12.54 17.89 14.70
C LYS A 112 12.47 16.57 15.47
N VAL A 113 11.94 15.50 14.87
CA VAL A 113 11.77 14.24 15.59
C VAL A 113 13.13 13.62 15.94
N GLU A 114 13.31 13.26 17.21
CA GLU A 114 14.50 12.58 17.72
C GLU A 114 14.21 11.09 17.98
N PRO A 115 15.24 10.22 17.93
CA PRO A 115 15.10 8.81 18.34
C PRO A 115 14.57 8.72 19.77
N ARG A 116 13.59 7.84 20.01
CA ARG A 116 13.00 7.67 21.34
C ARG A 116 13.05 6.20 21.79
N PRO A 117 13.08 5.93 23.11
CA PRO A 117 12.96 4.57 23.64
C PRO A 117 11.67 3.92 23.16
N ALA A 118 11.73 2.62 22.84
CA ALA A 118 10.57 1.85 22.37
C ALA A 118 9.38 1.90 23.35
N GLU A 119 9.66 2.04 24.65
CA GLU A 119 8.68 2.08 25.75
C GLU A 119 7.94 3.42 25.90
N ALA A 120 8.29 4.46 25.13
CA ALA A 120 7.57 5.72 25.17
C ALA A 120 6.12 5.55 24.66
N THR A 121 5.14 5.81 25.52
CA THR A 121 3.70 5.70 25.23
C THR A 121 3.12 6.94 24.55
N ASP A 122 3.76 8.11 24.73
CA ASP A 122 3.26 9.37 24.18
C ASP A 122 3.74 9.59 22.75
N SER A 123 2.81 9.88 21.84
CA SER A 123 3.12 10.26 20.46
C SER A 123 3.97 11.54 20.42
N PRO A 124 5.14 11.54 19.75
CA PRO A 124 5.92 12.76 19.55
C PRO A 124 5.31 13.70 18.49
N PHE A 125 4.24 13.24 17.81
CA PHE A 125 3.59 14.01 16.76
C PHE A 125 2.32 14.70 17.25
N PRO A 126 2.05 15.93 16.77
CA PRO A 126 0.83 16.65 17.09
C PRO A 126 -0.39 15.92 16.54
N THR A 127 -1.53 16.08 17.23
CA THR A 127 -2.82 15.64 16.70
C THR A 127 -3.26 16.61 15.60
N LEU A 128 -3.46 16.10 14.39
CA LEU A 128 -3.90 16.87 13.23
C LEU A 128 -5.23 16.29 12.72
N PRO A 129 -6.16 17.14 12.21
CA PRO A 129 -7.46 16.69 11.69
C PRO A 129 -7.35 15.65 10.57
N HIS A 130 -6.47 15.87 9.59
CA HIS A 130 -6.37 15.05 8.37
C HIS A 130 -5.06 14.26 8.28
N ILE A 131 -4.19 14.31 9.30
CA ILE A 131 -2.92 13.57 9.30
C ILE A 131 -2.84 12.71 10.54
N ARG A 132 -2.70 11.39 10.32
CA ARG A 132 -2.63 10.38 11.37
C ARG A 132 -1.29 9.66 11.35
N PHE A 133 -0.69 9.55 12.53
CA PHE A 133 0.57 8.87 12.77
C PHE A 133 0.30 7.52 13.43
N GLY A 134 1.02 6.50 13.00
CA GLY A 134 0.91 5.17 13.57
C GLY A 134 2.27 4.51 13.72
N ARG A 135 2.43 3.82 14.85
CA ARG A 135 3.28 2.63 14.92
C ARG A 135 2.50 1.50 14.28
N VAL A 136 3.16 0.65 13.51
CA VAL A 136 2.60 -0.66 13.19
C VAL A 136 2.77 -1.46 14.47
N THR A 137 1.79 -1.36 15.37
CA THR A 137 1.74 -2.23 16.55
C THR A 137 1.80 -3.66 16.03
N VAL A 138 2.85 -4.35 16.45
CA VAL A 138 3.20 -5.71 16.05
C VAL A 138 2.25 -6.73 16.70
N GLU A 139 0.94 -6.49 16.61
CA GLU A 139 -0.10 -7.47 16.99
C GLU A 139 -0.66 -8.23 15.78
N GLN A 140 -0.19 -7.90 14.58
CA GLN A 140 -0.22 -8.83 13.46
C GLN A 140 1.17 -8.89 12.82
N ARG A 141 2.13 -9.45 13.58
CA ARG A 141 3.26 -10.14 12.98
C ARG A 141 2.69 -11.33 12.22
N VAL A 142 2.28 -11.03 11.00
CA VAL A 142 2.34 -11.99 9.95
C VAL A 142 3.83 -12.28 9.77
N GLU A 143 4.28 -13.47 10.17
CA GLU A 143 5.68 -13.94 10.05
C GLU A 143 6.10 -14.11 8.57
N GLY A 144 6.08 -13.03 7.80
CA GLY A 144 6.67 -12.96 6.46
C GLY A 144 7.70 -11.84 6.43
N ASN A 145 8.82 -12.10 5.76
CA ASN A 145 9.83 -11.09 5.50
C ASN A 145 9.18 -9.88 4.81
N LEU A 146 9.70 -8.67 5.03
CA LEU A 146 9.09 -7.45 4.48
C LEU A 146 9.05 -7.45 2.95
N ALA A 147 10.05 -8.08 2.33
CA ALA A 147 10.09 -8.40 0.91
C ALA A 147 8.93 -9.32 0.48
N ASP A 148 8.52 -10.26 1.35
CA ASP A 148 7.38 -11.14 1.11
C ASP A 148 6.08 -10.34 1.13
N MET A 149 5.93 -9.36 2.03
CA MET A 149 4.73 -8.50 2.06
C MET A 149 4.59 -7.62 0.82
N ALA A 150 5.69 -7.02 0.34
CA ALA A 150 5.70 -6.25 -0.90
C ALA A 150 5.43 -7.15 -2.12
N ALA A 151 6.01 -8.36 -2.16
CA ALA A 151 5.76 -9.34 -3.20
C ALA A 151 4.29 -9.81 -3.19
N ILE A 152 3.72 -10.09 -2.03
CA ILE A 152 2.33 -10.51 -1.86
C ILE A 152 1.37 -9.38 -2.29
N ARG A 153 1.68 -8.12 -1.96
CA ARG A 153 0.89 -6.96 -2.43
C ARG A 153 0.93 -6.79 -3.94
N ARG A 154 2.11 -6.94 -4.56
CA ARG A 154 2.27 -6.89 -6.02
C ARG A 154 1.50 -8.03 -6.68
N LEU A 155 1.67 -9.26 -6.21
CA LEU A 155 0.95 -10.43 -6.67
C LEU A 155 -0.57 -10.24 -6.60
N TYR A 156 -1.07 -9.71 -5.49
CA TYR A 156 -2.50 -9.39 -5.34
C TYR A 156 -2.96 -8.35 -6.38
N GLY A 157 -2.22 -7.24 -6.55
CA GLY A 157 -2.55 -6.21 -7.54
C GLY A 157 -2.51 -6.71 -8.99
N ASP A 158 -1.53 -7.55 -9.32
CA ASP A 158 -1.40 -8.21 -10.62
C ASP A 158 -2.57 -9.17 -10.84
N SER A 159 -2.96 -9.93 -9.81
CA SER A 159 -4.11 -10.84 -9.87
C SER A 159 -5.42 -10.10 -10.14
N VAL A 160 -5.67 -8.97 -9.46
CA VAL A 160 -6.86 -8.13 -9.75
C VAL A 160 -6.85 -7.62 -11.19
N SER A 161 -5.67 -7.24 -11.70
CA SER A 161 -5.52 -6.76 -13.09
C SER A 161 -5.74 -7.88 -14.11
N VAL A 162 -5.25 -9.09 -13.82
CA VAL A 162 -5.43 -10.29 -14.67
C VAL A 162 -6.88 -10.75 -14.65
N ALA A 163 -7.56 -10.71 -13.51
CA ALA A 163 -8.99 -11.00 -13.39
C ALA A 163 -9.83 -10.08 -14.30
N GLY A 164 -9.49 -8.78 -14.36
CA GLY A 164 -10.12 -7.84 -15.30
C GLY A 164 -9.93 -8.24 -16.77
N LYS A 165 -8.72 -8.67 -17.16
CA LYS A 165 -8.44 -9.13 -18.54
C LYS A 165 -9.16 -10.43 -18.91
N ILE A 166 -9.24 -11.38 -17.97
CA ILE A 166 -9.99 -12.64 -18.18
C ILE A 166 -11.48 -12.34 -18.39
N TRP A 167 -12.00 -11.32 -17.69
CA TRP A 167 -13.37 -10.87 -17.88
C TRP A 167 -13.59 -10.18 -19.23
N GLU A 168 -12.70 -9.26 -19.61
CA GLU A 168 -12.76 -8.59 -20.92
C GLU A 168 -12.69 -9.59 -22.08
N SER A 169 -11.85 -10.62 -21.98
CA SER A 169 -11.75 -11.69 -23.00
C SER A 169 -12.99 -12.58 -23.02
N ALA A 170 -13.57 -12.91 -21.86
CA ALA A 170 -14.84 -13.62 -21.81
C ALA A 170 -15.98 -12.84 -22.48
N GLN A 171 -16.00 -11.50 -22.34
CA GLN A 171 -17.01 -10.64 -22.94
C GLN A 171 -16.82 -10.43 -24.45
N THR A 172 -15.56 -10.37 -24.92
CA THR A 172 -15.24 -10.08 -26.33
C THR A 172 -15.15 -11.34 -27.19
N GLU A 173 -14.57 -12.42 -26.66
CA GLU A 173 -14.23 -13.65 -27.40
C GLU A 173 -15.15 -14.84 -27.06
N SER A 174 -16.17 -14.62 -26.21
CA SER A 174 -17.11 -15.64 -25.70
C SER A 174 -16.44 -16.83 -24.97
N LYS A 175 -15.14 -16.73 -24.64
CA LYS A 175 -14.40 -17.74 -23.89
C LYS A 175 -13.38 -17.07 -22.96
N PRO A 176 -13.44 -17.30 -21.64
CA PRO A 176 -12.40 -16.82 -20.74
C PRO A 176 -11.06 -17.55 -21.02
N ASP A 177 -9.94 -16.81 -20.92
CA ASP A 177 -8.61 -17.40 -21.01
C ASP A 177 -8.31 -18.25 -19.76
N ALA A 178 -8.60 -19.54 -19.87
CA ALA A 178 -8.38 -20.51 -18.80
C ALA A 178 -6.90 -20.67 -18.43
N THR A 179 -5.98 -20.35 -19.33
CA THR A 179 -4.53 -20.44 -19.07
C THR A 179 -4.08 -19.30 -18.17
N MET A 180 -4.58 -18.09 -18.43
CA MET A 180 -4.36 -16.93 -17.57
C MET A 180 -4.97 -17.12 -16.18
N ALA A 181 -6.18 -17.66 -16.10
CA ALA A 181 -6.86 -17.94 -14.83
C ALA A 181 -6.08 -18.94 -13.97
N LYS A 182 -5.61 -20.04 -14.57
CA LYS A 182 -4.78 -21.05 -13.88
C LYS A 182 -3.47 -20.46 -13.36
N THR A 183 -2.75 -19.74 -14.20
CA THR A 183 -1.46 -19.12 -13.83
C THR A 183 -1.62 -18.16 -12.65
N MET A 184 -2.69 -17.38 -12.63
CA MET A 184 -2.99 -16.47 -11.52
C MET A 184 -3.30 -17.24 -10.23
N VAL A 185 -4.15 -18.26 -10.30
CA VAL A 185 -4.52 -19.10 -9.15
C VAL A 185 -3.31 -19.85 -8.60
N ASP A 186 -2.38 -20.29 -9.45
CA ASP A 186 -1.13 -20.92 -9.01
C ASP A 186 -0.29 -19.98 -8.14
N GLY A 187 -0.14 -18.72 -8.58
CA GLY A 187 0.56 -17.68 -7.81
C GLY A 187 -0.13 -17.40 -6.47
N LEU A 188 -1.45 -17.24 -6.47
CA LEU A 188 -2.23 -17.01 -5.25
C LEU A 188 -2.16 -18.20 -4.29
N ALA A 189 -2.29 -19.43 -4.77
CA ALA A 189 -2.18 -20.64 -3.95
C ALA A 189 -0.79 -20.77 -3.31
N GLN A 190 0.27 -20.44 -4.05
CA GLN A 190 1.63 -20.42 -3.52
C GLN A 190 1.80 -19.35 -2.43
N ALA A 191 1.24 -18.17 -2.63
CA ALA A 191 1.31 -17.11 -1.64
C ALA A 191 0.43 -17.41 -0.39
N VAL A 192 -0.74 -18.04 -0.55
CA VAL A 192 -1.54 -18.55 0.58
C VAL A 192 -0.74 -19.59 1.36
N ALA A 193 0.06 -20.40 0.65
CA ALA A 193 0.89 -21.42 1.27
C ALA A 193 2.07 -20.85 2.05
N GLN A 194 2.67 -19.78 1.56
CA GLN A 194 3.79 -19.11 2.20
C GLN A 194 3.33 -18.22 3.35
N ASN A 195 2.20 -17.53 3.19
CA ASN A 195 1.80 -16.50 4.12
C ASN A 195 0.28 -16.22 4.09
N ARG A 196 -0.48 -17.14 4.71
CA ARG A 196 -1.95 -17.08 4.81
C ARG A 196 -2.44 -15.78 5.45
N THR A 197 -1.83 -15.34 6.54
CA THR A 197 -2.32 -14.19 7.31
C THR A 197 -2.11 -12.87 6.55
N ALA A 198 -1.04 -12.74 5.77
CA ALA A 198 -0.80 -11.56 4.93
C ALA A 198 -1.89 -11.40 3.87
N LEU A 199 -2.20 -12.48 3.17
CA LEU A 199 -3.19 -12.45 2.10
C LEU A 199 -4.59 -12.17 2.63
N LEU A 200 -4.96 -12.78 3.75
CA LEU A 200 -6.23 -12.49 4.41
C LEU A 200 -6.32 -11.02 4.86
N ALA A 201 -5.24 -10.47 5.43
CA ALA A 201 -5.19 -9.06 5.79
C ALA A 201 -5.37 -8.14 4.56
N LEU A 202 -4.81 -8.50 3.41
CA LEU A 202 -4.99 -7.72 2.17
C LEU A 202 -6.43 -7.76 1.63
N THR A 203 -7.14 -8.89 1.78
CA THR A 203 -8.57 -8.95 1.45
C THR A 203 -9.42 -8.03 2.33
N ALA A 204 -8.98 -7.75 3.57
CA ALA A 204 -9.70 -6.91 4.54
C ALA A 204 -9.31 -5.42 4.48
N LEU A 205 -8.11 -5.09 4.00
CA LEU A 205 -7.55 -3.72 4.03
C LEU A 205 -7.86 -2.87 2.79
N LYS A 206 -8.22 -3.48 1.66
CA LYS A 206 -8.35 -2.75 0.38
C LYS A 206 -9.82 -2.41 0.05
N ASN A 207 -10.16 -1.14 0.21
CA ASN A 207 -11.30 -0.51 -0.47
C ASN A 207 -10.78 0.15 -1.77
N TYR A 208 -11.11 -0.42 -2.93
CA TYR A 208 -10.88 0.20 -4.24
C TYR A 208 -12.17 0.18 -5.06
N ASP A 209 -12.36 1.23 -5.87
CA ASP A 209 -13.55 1.56 -6.67
C ASP A 209 -13.86 0.59 -7.84
N ASN A 210 -13.42 -0.68 -7.79
CA ASN A 210 -13.79 -1.70 -8.78
C ASN A 210 -14.22 -2.98 -8.05
N TYR A 211 -15.50 -2.97 -7.65
CA TYR A 211 -16.12 -3.94 -6.75
C TYR A 211 -16.03 -5.38 -7.26
N THR A 212 -16.19 -5.62 -8.57
CA THR A 212 -16.34 -6.97 -9.13
C THR A 212 -15.05 -7.79 -9.18
N PHE A 213 -13.96 -7.26 -9.77
CA PHE A 213 -12.71 -8.03 -9.92
C PHE A 213 -12.00 -8.23 -8.57
N THR A 214 -12.09 -7.22 -7.70
CA THR A 214 -11.59 -7.30 -6.32
C THR A 214 -12.36 -8.38 -5.56
N HIS A 215 -13.69 -8.45 -5.74
CA HIS A 215 -14.52 -9.49 -5.12
C HIS A 215 -14.14 -10.89 -5.60
N MET A 216 -13.99 -11.12 -6.90
CA MET A 216 -13.58 -12.42 -7.45
C MET A 216 -12.24 -12.91 -6.86
N VAL A 217 -11.24 -12.02 -6.79
CA VAL A 217 -9.92 -12.35 -6.23
C VAL A 217 -10.01 -12.59 -4.72
N ASN A 218 -10.78 -11.78 -3.99
CA ASN A 218 -10.99 -11.97 -2.55
C ASN A 218 -11.70 -13.28 -2.23
N VAL A 219 -12.77 -13.62 -2.96
CA VAL A 219 -13.51 -14.89 -2.79
C VAL A 219 -12.59 -16.08 -3.08
N SER A 220 -11.74 -16.00 -4.11
CA SER A 220 -10.74 -17.02 -4.41
C SER A 220 -9.73 -17.21 -3.26
N ILE A 221 -9.16 -16.10 -2.75
CA ILE A 221 -8.19 -16.12 -1.64
C ILE A 221 -8.82 -16.66 -0.35
N LEU A 222 -10.04 -16.22 -0.01
CA LEU A 222 -10.77 -16.67 1.18
C LEU A 222 -11.10 -18.16 1.08
N THR A 223 -11.54 -18.62 -0.09
CA THR A 223 -11.86 -20.04 -0.32
C THR A 223 -10.62 -20.90 -0.17
N MET A 224 -9.49 -20.50 -0.76
CA MET A 224 -8.22 -21.21 -0.59
C MET A 224 -7.73 -21.17 0.86
N GLY A 225 -7.86 -20.03 1.53
CA GLY A 225 -7.54 -19.90 2.95
C GLY A 225 -8.37 -20.84 3.83
N GLN A 226 -9.66 -20.97 3.55
CA GLN A 226 -10.57 -21.87 4.26
C GLN A 226 -10.26 -23.35 3.96
N ALA A 227 -10.08 -23.70 2.69
CA ALA A 227 -9.72 -25.06 2.26
C ALA A 227 -8.43 -25.54 2.94
N ARG A 228 -7.41 -24.68 2.99
CA ARG A 228 -6.17 -24.95 3.72
C ARG A 228 -6.37 -25.10 5.22
N GLY A 229 -7.27 -24.31 5.81
CA GLY A 229 -7.69 -24.48 7.21
C GLY A 229 -8.32 -25.85 7.51
N LEU A 230 -8.86 -26.52 6.49
CA LEU A 230 -9.39 -27.88 6.55
C LEU A 230 -8.36 -28.95 6.15
N GLY A 231 -7.09 -28.58 5.93
CA GLY A 231 -6.01 -29.49 5.53
C GLY A 231 -5.96 -29.81 4.03
N ILE A 232 -6.64 -29.02 3.19
CA ILE A 232 -6.60 -29.18 1.73
C ILE A 232 -5.43 -28.37 1.16
N ASP A 233 -4.52 -29.05 0.46
CA ASP A 233 -3.32 -28.46 -0.13
C ASP A 233 -3.07 -28.97 -1.56
N GLY A 234 -2.04 -28.41 -2.23
CA GLY A 234 -1.55 -28.94 -3.49
C GLY A 234 -2.50 -28.70 -4.67
N PRO A 235 -2.68 -29.68 -5.59
CA PRO A 235 -3.53 -29.51 -6.78
C PRO A 235 -4.97 -29.17 -6.45
N LEU A 236 -5.52 -29.76 -5.38
CA LEU A 236 -6.91 -29.57 -5.00
C LEU A 236 -7.17 -28.13 -4.51
N LEU A 237 -6.21 -27.54 -3.79
CA LEU A 237 -6.27 -26.13 -3.37
C LEU A 237 -6.39 -25.18 -4.58
N ARG A 238 -5.67 -25.46 -5.66
CA ARG A 238 -5.74 -24.69 -6.91
C ARG A 238 -7.08 -24.86 -7.61
N GLU A 239 -7.69 -26.05 -7.57
CA GLU A 239 -9.03 -26.25 -8.12
C GLU A 239 -10.09 -25.45 -7.35
N PHE A 240 -10.01 -25.42 -6.01
CA PHE A 240 -10.86 -24.57 -5.19
C PHE A 240 -10.68 -23.08 -5.53
N GLY A 241 -9.44 -22.62 -5.69
CA GLY A 241 -9.13 -21.25 -6.06
C GLY A 241 -9.68 -20.86 -7.44
N LEU A 242 -9.56 -21.76 -8.43
CA LEU A 242 -10.06 -21.56 -9.78
C LEU A 242 -11.58 -21.59 -9.84
N ALA A 243 -12.22 -22.53 -9.14
CA ALA A 243 -13.66 -22.62 -9.04
C ALA A 243 -14.24 -21.35 -8.39
N ALA A 244 -13.66 -20.89 -7.28
CA ALA A 244 -14.08 -19.68 -6.59
C ALA A 244 -13.86 -18.41 -7.42
N LEU A 245 -12.78 -18.34 -8.19
CA LEU A 245 -12.51 -17.22 -9.09
C LEU A 245 -13.53 -17.16 -10.23
N MET A 246 -13.94 -18.31 -10.76
CA MET A 246 -14.86 -18.44 -11.89
C MET A 246 -16.33 -18.59 -11.48
N HIS A 247 -16.60 -18.63 -10.17
CA HIS A 247 -17.91 -18.95 -9.59
C HIS A 247 -18.99 -17.92 -9.90
N GLU A 248 -18.63 -16.64 -10.01
CA GLU A 248 -19.58 -15.57 -10.33
C GLU A 248 -19.46 -15.14 -11.80
N PRO A 249 -20.23 -15.75 -12.70
CA PRO A 249 -20.79 -15.01 -13.82
C PRO A 249 -22.01 -14.26 -13.29
N THR A 250 -21.97 -12.93 -13.33
CA THR A 250 -23.08 -11.98 -13.08
C THR A 250 -23.28 -11.45 -11.64
N LEU A 251 -22.92 -10.17 -11.47
CA LEU A 251 -23.83 -9.21 -10.83
C LEU A 251 -24.11 -8.08 -11.84
N SER A 252 -25.38 -7.76 -11.92
CA SER A 252 -26.15 -7.13 -12.99
C SER A 252 -25.83 -5.69 -13.36
N SER A 253 -26.23 -5.37 -14.60
CA SER A 253 -26.87 -4.12 -15.11
C SER A 253 -26.05 -2.85 -15.21
#